data_AF-A0A085VIA1-F1
#
_entry.id   AF-A0A085VIA1-F1
#
_cell.length_a   1.000
_cell.length_b   1.000
_cell.length_c   1.000
_cell.angle_alpha   90.00
_cell.angle_beta   90.00
_cell.angle_gamma   90.00
#
_symmetry.space_group_name_H-M   'P 1'
#
loop_
_entity.id
_entity.type
_entity.pdbx_description
1 polymer ?
#
loop_
_entity_poly.entity_id
_entity_poly.type
_entity_poly.pdbx_seq_one_letter_code
_entity_poly.pdbx_strand_id
1 'polypeptide(L)'
;MSTDAIKTRMDAEVADMNFEKDSRSGIAEIDYSRDTLFGPIPMQATCRVRLTTVEQNGHRLRELTILGEVPDYLPKSSVIRVALEGQIEAGPIRDHYIAADADVQAFKLLFENERRRSIH
;
A
#
# COMPACT_ATOMS: atom_id res chain seq x y z
N MET A 1 44.18 5.18 4.72
CA MET A 1 43.33 6.18 4.04
C MET A 1 42.84 5.54 2.75
N SER A 2 41.57 5.18 2.52
CA SER A 2 40.37 5.25 3.36
C SER A 2 39.49 4.06 2.96
N THR A 3 39.38 3.07 3.84
CA THR A 3 38.45 1.93 3.70
C THR A 3 36.98 2.34 3.84
N ASP A 4 36.70 3.58 4.25
CA ASP A 4 35.35 4.13 4.35
C ASP A 4 34.67 4.32 2.99
N ALA A 5 35.41 4.62 1.92
CA ALA A 5 34.79 4.96 0.64
C ALA A 5 34.18 3.75 -0.10
N ILE A 6 34.65 2.53 0.17
CA ILE A 6 34.13 1.30 -0.47
C ILE A 6 32.92 0.77 0.31
N LYS A 7 32.92 0.92 1.64
CA LYS A 7 31.81 0.50 2.49
C LYS A 7 30.54 1.32 2.22
N THR A 8 30.68 2.63 2.00
CA THR A 8 29.55 3.53 1.69
C THR A 8 28.87 3.23 0.34
N ARG A 9 29.58 2.65 -0.65
CA ARG A 9 28.98 2.28 -1.94
C ARG A 9 28.22 0.95 -1.88
N MET A 10 28.73 -0.05 -1.15
CA MET A 10 28.01 -1.32 -0.95
C MET A 10 26.74 -1.14 -0.12
N ASP A 11 26.74 -0.26 0.88
CA ASP A 11 25.55 -0.02 1.71
C ASP A 11 24.42 0.69 0.92
N ALA A 12 24.76 1.50 -0.09
CA ALA A 12 23.79 2.18 -0.96
C ALA A 12 23.18 1.24 -2.03
N GLU A 13 23.97 0.35 -2.65
CA GLU A 13 23.45 -0.65 -3.61
C GLU A 13 22.57 -1.72 -2.93
N VAL A 14 22.86 -2.09 -1.67
CA VAL A 14 22.05 -3.06 -0.91
C VAL A 14 20.72 -2.45 -0.45
N ALA A 15 20.67 -1.12 -0.25
CA ALA A 15 19.41 -0.42 0.03
C ALA A 15 18.48 -0.44 -1.19
N ASP A 16 19.01 -0.21 -2.40
CA ASP A 16 18.23 -0.20 -3.65
C ASP A 16 17.68 -1.60 -4.01
N MET A 17 18.45 -2.68 -3.79
CA MET A 17 18.00 -4.06 -4.06
C MET A 17 16.89 -4.57 -3.11
N ASN A 18 16.58 -3.87 -2.02
CA ASN A 18 15.52 -4.27 -1.08
C ASN A 18 14.18 -3.54 -1.29
N PHE A 19 14.15 -2.43 -2.03
CA PHE A 19 12.89 -1.76 -2.37
C PHE A 19 12.12 -2.49 -3.47
N GLU A 20 12.81 -3.10 -4.43
CA GLU A 20 12.18 -3.87 -5.52
C GLU A 20 11.40 -5.09 -5.01
N LYS A 21 11.81 -5.69 -3.88
CA LYS A 21 11.16 -6.90 -3.31
C LYS A 21 9.83 -6.67 -2.61
N ASP A 22 9.44 -5.42 -2.34
CA ASP A 22 8.22 -5.12 -1.58
C ASP A 22 7.15 -4.40 -2.41
N SER A 23 7.37 -4.32 -3.72
CA SER A 23 6.41 -3.86 -4.72
C SER A 23 5.76 -5.04 -5.43
N ARG A 24 4.44 -5.06 -5.50
CA ARG A 24 3.65 -6.11 -6.16
C ARG A 24 2.56 -5.47 -7.00
N SER A 25 2.22 -6.06 -8.14
CA SER A 25 1.15 -5.54 -9.00
C SER A 25 0.35 -6.67 -9.60
N GLY A 26 -0.96 -6.51 -9.68
CA GLY A 26 -1.83 -7.56 -10.19
C GLY A 26 -3.29 -7.20 -10.04
N ILE A 27 -4.14 -8.21 -10.09
CA ILE A 27 -5.56 -8.09 -9.76
C ILE A 27 -5.71 -8.40 -8.27
N ALA A 28 -6.28 -7.47 -7.52
CA ALA A 28 -6.56 -7.62 -6.11
C ALA A 28 -8.06 -7.61 -5.85
N GLU A 29 -8.50 -8.41 -4.88
CA GLU A 29 -9.79 -8.21 -4.22
C GLU A 29 -9.59 -7.25 -3.04
N ILE A 30 -10.40 -6.22 -2.98
CA ILE A 30 -10.35 -5.18 -1.96
C ILE A 30 -11.67 -5.20 -1.20
N ASP A 31 -11.60 -5.45 0.11
CA ASP A 31 -12.72 -5.26 1.02
C ASP A 31 -12.53 -3.94 1.77
N TYR A 32 -13.60 -3.16 1.86
CA TYR A 32 -13.64 -1.85 2.50
C TYR A 32 -15.02 -1.59 3.09
N SER A 33 -15.18 -0.53 3.87
CA SER A 33 -16.47 -0.13 4.42
C SER A 33 -16.95 1.20 3.86
N ARG A 34 -18.26 1.31 3.71
CA ARG A 34 -18.97 2.57 3.60
C ARG A 34 -19.59 2.90 4.95
N ASP A 35 -19.16 3.98 5.58
CA ASP A 35 -19.78 4.44 6.83
C ASP A 35 -21.16 5.05 6.57
N THR A 36 -22.13 4.67 7.40
CA THR A 36 -23.50 5.19 7.36
C THR A 36 -24.00 5.50 8.76
N LEU A 37 -25.13 6.20 8.86
CA LEU A 37 -25.80 6.46 10.15
C LEU A 37 -26.24 5.18 10.88
N PHE A 38 -26.29 4.05 10.18
CA PHE A 38 -26.69 2.74 10.73
C PHE A 38 -25.49 1.80 10.91
N GLY A 39 -24.27 2.33 10.84
CA GLY A 39 -23.02 1.56 10.92
C GLY A 39 -22.36 1.33 9.56
N PRO A 40 -21.19 0.68 9.54
CA PRO A 40 -20.44 0.41 8.32
C PRO A 40 -21.12 -0.69 7.49
N ILE A 41 -21.30 -0.42 6.19
CA ILE A 41 -21.74 -1.41 5.20
C ILE A 41 -20.47 -1.98 4.53
N PRO A 42 -20.25 -3.31 4.56
CA PRO A 42 -19.12 -3.91 3.86
C PRO A 42 -19.30 -3.80 2.35
N MET A 43 -18.19 -3.49 1.68
CA MET A 43 -18.09 -3.31 0.24
C MET A 43 -16.91 -4.15 -0.26
N GLN A 44 -17.00 -4.61 -1.51
CA GLN A 44 -15.92 -5.36 -2.16
C GLN A 44 -15.76 -4.87 -3.60
N ALA A 45 -14.51 -4.84 -4.08
CA ALA A 45 -14.19 -4.55 -5.47
C ALA A 45 -12.99 -5.38 -5.94
N THR A 46 -12.94 -5.64 -7.24
CA THR A 46 -11.80 -6.28 -7.90
C THR A 46 -11.10 -5.23 -8.77
N CYS A 47 -9.85 -4.91 -8.44
CA CYS A 47 -9.11 -3.82 -9.10
C CYS A 47 -7.76 -4.30 -9.61
N ARG A 48 -7.29 -3.69 -10.70
CA ARG A 48 -5.86 -3.76 -11.04
C ARG A 48 -5.12 -2.79 -10.14
N VAL A 49 -4.07 -3.24 -9.47
CA VAL A 49 -3.39 -2.46 -8.44
C VAL A 49 -1.87 -2.58 -8.52
N ARG A 50 -1.19 -1.63 -7.90
CA ARG A 50 0.19 -1.74 -7.44
C ARG A 50 0.21 -1.53 -5.93
N LEU A 51 0.91 -2.37 -5.20
CA LEU A 51 1.06 -2.31 -3.76
C LEU A 51 2.54 -2.21 -3.44
N THR A 52 2.94 -1.18 -2.69
CA THR A 52 4.34 -0.93 -2.33
C THR A 52 4.47 -0.61 -0.85
N THR A 53 5.66 -0.82 -0.29
CA THR A 53 5.99 -0.30 1.04
C THR A 53 6.57 1.10 0.89
N VAL A 54 6.11 2.03 1.74
CA VAL A 54 6.66 3.38 1.86
C VAL A 54 6.98 3.69 3.31
N GLU A 55 8.02 4.50 3.53
CA GLU A 55 8.33 5.04 4.86
C GLU A 55 7.92 6.51 4.92
N GLN A 56 7.06 6.85 5.87
CA GLN A 56 6.61 8.23 6.10
C GLN A 56 6.64 8.54 7.59
N ASN A 57 7.29 9.65 7.97
CA ASN A 57 7.41 10.08 9.37
C ASN A 57 7.93 8.98 10.31
N GLY A 58 8.81 8.09 9.84
CA GLY A 58 9.32 6.96 10.61
C GLY A 58 8.37 5.76 10.74
N HIS A 59 7.21 5.80 10.08
CA HIS A 59 6.26 4.69 10.00
C HIS A 59 6.36 3.98 8.64
N ARG A 60 6.41 2.64 8.68
CA ARG A 60 6.33 1.80 7.49
C ARG A 60 4.87 1.56 7.14
N LEU A 61 4.43 2.14 6.02
CA LEU A 61 3.07 2.05 5.51
C LEU A 61 3.03 1.24 4.22
N ARG A 62 1.82 0.83 3.83
CA ARG A 62 1.55 0.27 2.51
C ARG A 62 0.84 1.31 1.65
N GLU A 63 1.39 1.54 0.47
CA GLU A 63 0.78 2.37 -0.56
C GLU A 63 0.13 1.47 -1.61
N LEU A 64 -1.21 1.52 -1.66
CA LEU A 64 -2.03 0.91 -2.69
C LEU A 64 -2.33 1.95 -3.78
N THR A 65 -1.88 1.69 -4.99
CA THR A 65 -2.25 2.45 -6.20
C THR A 65 -3.32 1.68 -6.97
N ILE A 66 -4.46 2.31 -7.23
CA ILE A 66 -5.51 1.75 -8.11
C ILE A 66 -5.21 2.13 -9.55
N LEU A 67 -5.12 1.13 -10.42
CA LEU A 67 -4.83 1.28 -11.85
C LEU A 67 -6.14 1.16 -12.65
N GLY A 68 -6.82 2.29 -12.84
CA GLY A 68 -8.09 2.36 -13.55
C GLY A 68 -9.16 3.08 -12.73
N GLU A 69 -10.40 2.61 -12.84
CA GLU A 69 -11.53 3.16 -12.10
C GLU A 69 -11.40 2.89 -10.59
N VAL A 70 -11.62 3.93 -9.80
CA VAL A 70 -11.60 3.87 -8.34
C VAL A 70 -12.98 3.44 -7.85
N PRO A 71 -13.09 2.39 -7.03
CA PRO A 71 -14.38 1.99 -6.47
C PRO A 71 -15.03 3.13 -5.67
N ASP A 72 -16.34 3.28 -5.84
CA ASP A 72 -17.14 4.22 -5.07
C ASP A 72 -16.94 4.01 -3.57
N TYR A 73 -16.94 5.09 -2.79
CA TYR A 73 -16.77 5.08 -1.33
C TYR A 73 -15.42 4.58 -0.79
N LEU A 74 -14.53 3.99 -1.60
CA LEU A 74 -13.17 3.64 -1.17
C LEU A 74 -12.41 4.84 -0.56
N PRO A 75 -12.46 6.06 -1.15
CA PRO A 75 -11.82 7.25 -0.54
C PRO A 75 -12.41 7.64 0.82
N LYS A 76 -13.62 7.18 1.15
CA LYS A 76 -14.31 7.46 2.41
C LYS A 76 -14.15 6.35 3.44
N SER A 77 -13.46 5.27 3.09
CA SER A 77 -13.30 4.14 4.00
C SER A 77 -12.21 4.43 5.04
N SER A 78 -12.37 3.86 6.23
CA SER A 78 -11.42 3.99 7.34
C SER A 78 -10.53 2.77 7.51
N VAL A 79 -10.90 1.63 6.90
CA VAL A 79 -10.17 0.36 6.96
C VAL A 79 -10.17 -0.30 5.60
N ILE A 80 -9.13 -1.08 5.32
CA ILE A 80 -9.01 -1.81 4.06
C ILE A 80 -8.44 -3.20 4.31
N ARG A 81 -8.88 -4.16 3.50
CA ARG A 81 -8.24 -5.47 3.32
C ARG A 81 -7.98 -5.67 1.84
N VAL A 82 -6.74 -6.01 1.50
CA VAL A 82 -6.29 -6.24 0.14
C VAL A 82 -5.79 -7.68 0.04
N ALA A 83 -6.41 -8.47 -0.82
CA ALA A 83 -5.93 -9.80 -1.20
C ALA A 83 -5.27 -9.73 -2.57
N LEU A 84 -3.95 -9.92 -2.61
CA LEU A 84 -3.13 -9.86 -3.83
C LEU A 84 -2.12 -11.01 -3.82
N GLU A 85 -2.16 -11.83 -4.88
CA GLU A 85 -1.23 -12.96 -5.09
C GLU A 85 -1.17 -13.93 -3.90
N GLY A 86 -2.34 -14.24 -3.32
CA GLY A 86 -2.44 -15.14 -2.16
C GLY A 86 -1.96 -14.53 -0.84
N GLN A 87 -1.53 -13.27 -0.82
CA GLN A 87 -1.22 -12.54 0.42
C GLN A 87 -2.35 -11.58 0.76
N ILE A 88 -2.65 -11.50 2.06
CA ILE A 88 -3.65 -10.59 2.59
C ILE A 88 -2.93 -9.56 3.44
N GLU A 89 -3.19 -8.28 3.14
CA GLU A 89 -2.73 -7.15 3.93
C GLU A 89 -3.95 -6.33 4.33
N ALA A 90 -4.00 -5.90 5.59
CA ALA A 90 -5.15 -5.18 6.10
C ALA A 90 -4.73 -4.21 7.19
N GLY A 91 -5.56 -3.18 7.38
CA GLY A 91 -5.45 -2.27 8.51
C GLY A 91 -6.11 -0.92 8.23
N PRO A 92 -5.89 0.05 9.13
CA PRO A 92 -6.51 1.35 9.04
C PRO A 92 -5.91 2.17 7.89
N ILE A 93 -6.77 2.85 7.15
CA ILE A 93 -6.39 3.83 6.13
C ILE A 93 -5.91 5.10 6.85
N ARG A 94 -4.73 5.59 6.45
CA ARG A 94 -4.11 6.80 6.99
C ARG A 94 -4.38 8.01 6.11
N ASP A 95 -4.27 7.84 4.81
CA ASP A 95 -4.49 8.92 3.85
C ASP A 95 -4.85 8.38 2.46
N HIS A 96 -5.38 9.23 1.60
CA HIS A 96 -5.54 8.96 0.18
C HIS A 96 -5.35 10.24 -0.63
N TYR A 97 -4.82 10.10 -1.84
CA TYR A 97 -4.55 11.23 -2.72
C TYR A 97 -4.56 10.81 -4.18
N ILE A 98 -4.79 11.78 -5.08
CA ILE A 98 -4.66 11.57 -6.52
C ILE A 98 -3.28 12.09 -6.92
N ALA A 99 -2.42 11.18 -7.38
CA ALA A 99 -1.13 11.55 -7.94
C ALA A 99 -1.27 11.76 -9.44
N ALA A 100 -0.77 12.90 -9.93
CA ALA A 100 -0.53 13.10 -11.34
C ALA A 100 0.85 12.51 -11.66
N ASP A 101 0.89 11.22 -12.01
CA ASP A 101 2.06 10.66 -12.68
C ASP A 101 1.94 10.93 -14.18
N ALA A 102 3.08 11.06 -14.86
CA ALA A 102 3.31 11.70 -16.15
C ALA A 102 2.28 11.50 -17.28
N ASP A 103 1.44 10.44 -17.24
CA ASP A 103 0.37 10.21 -18.23
C ASP A 103 -0.95 9.66 -17.65
N VAL A 104 -1.06 9.42 -16.32
CA VAL A 104 -2.28 8.84 -15.70
C VAL A 104 -2.50 9.42 -14.30
N GLN A 105 -3.70 9.95 -14.05
CA GLN A 105 -4.15 10.20 -12.67
C GLN A 105 -4.33 8.87 -11.96
N ALA A 106 -3.44 8.58 -11.01
CA ALA A 106 -3.49 7.37 -10.23
C ALA A 106 -4.01 7.70 -8.82
N PHE A 107 -5.07 7.03 -8.40
CA PHE A 107 -5.53 7.09 -7.03
C PHE A 107 -4.62 6.25 -6.15
N LYS A 108 -4.13 6.86 -5.08
CA LYS A 108 -3.24 6.24 -4.10
C LYS A 108 -3.87 6.29 -2.72
N LEU A 109 -3.68 5.22 -1.97
CA LEU A 109 -4.17 5.05 -0.62
C LEU A 109 -3.06 4.49 0.27
N LEU A 110 -2.88 5.09 1.44
CA LEU A 110 -1.91 4.70 2.44
C LEU A 110 -2.62 4.01 3.59
N PHE A 111 -2.14 2.84 4.01
CA PHE A 111 -2.67 2.13 5.17
C PHE A 111 -1.57 1.47 5.99
N GLU A 112 -1.83 1.27 7.27
CA GLU A 112 -0.96 0.47 8.12
C GLU A 112 -1.21 -1.01 7.85
N ASN A 113 -0.15 -1.79 7.65
CA ASN A 113 -0.30 -3.23 7.57
C ASN A 113 -0.26 -3.78 9.00
N GLU A 114 -1.44 -4.00 9.58
CA GLU A 114 -1.60 -4.81 10.77
C GLU A 114 -1.38 -6.28 10.38
N ARG A 115 -0.12 -6.65 10.16
CA ARG A 115 0.24 -8.07 10.16
C ARG A 115 -0.21 -8.58 11.52
N ARG A 116 -1.22 -9.47 11.53
CA ARG A 116 -1.50 -10.29 12.71
C ARG A 116 -0.16 -10.84 13.16
N ARG A 117 0.35 -10.34 14.28
CA ARG A 117 1.45 -11.03 14.97
C ARG A 117 0.89 -12.41 15.19
N SER A 118 1.44 -13.41 14.49
CA SER A 118 1.15 -14.80 14.81
C SER A 118 1.59 -14.95 16.26
N ILE A 119 0.62 -14.99 17.16
CA ILE A 119 0.86 -15.41 18.53
C ILE A 119 1.22 -16.89 18.37
N HIS A 120 2.52 -17.19 18.42
CA HIS A 120 3.03 -18.54 18.60
C HIS A 120 2.86 -18.92 20.08
#